data_AF-A0A483AH99-F1
#
_entry.id   AF-A0A483AH99-F1
#
_cell.length_a   1.000
_cell.length_b   1.000
_cell.length_c   1.000
_cell.angle_alpha   90.00
_cell.angle_beta   90.00
_cell.angle_gamma   90.00
#
_symmetry.space_group_name_H-M   'P 1'
#
loop_
_entity.id
_entity.type
_entity.pdbx_description
1 polymer ?
#
loop_
_entity_poly.entity_id
_entity_poly.type
_entity_poly.pdbx_seq_one_letter_code
_entity_poly.pdbx_strand_id
1 'polypeptide(L)'
;MKALFFKVVKFPQASIKATIDMKKIKSIRYYKRMEIPAILEFYGVSKEIKLEVLVAKVYKKKLLITSMKPIIIDANDYGIPAKNLIALSKTVGGLSLSDKVAVNFVLSFAHNK
;
A
#
# COMPACT_ATOMS: atom_id res chain seq x y z
N MET A 1 -1.40 11.36 14.96
CA MET A 1 -1.41 10.12 14.16
C MET A 1 -0.27 9.14 14.49
N LYS A 2 1.02 9.50 14.33
CA LYS A 2 2.18 8.60 14.54
C LYS A 2 2.16 7.80 15.85
N ALA A 3 2.07 8.46 17.00
CA ALA A 3 2.06 7.80 18.30
C ALA A 3 0.67 7.29 18.73
N LEU A 4 -0.39 7.97 18.32
CA LEU A 4 -1.77 7.65 18.75
C LEU A 4 -2.35 6.46 17.99
N PHE A 5 -2.20 6.46 16.66
CA PHE A 5 -2.83 5.48 15.77
C PHE A 5 -1.85 4.38 15.36
N PHE A 6 -0.73 4.74 14.71
CA PHE A 6 0.21 3.77 14.15
C PHE A 6 1.17 3.14 15.17
N LYS A 7 1.36 3.77 16.34
CA LYS A 7 2.31 3.31 17.37
C LYS A 7 3.72 3.08 16.80
N VAL A 8 4.26 4.07 16.07
CA VAL A 8 5.52 3.94 15.31
C VAL A 8 6.77 3.56 16.13
N VAL A 9 6.75 3.71 17.45
CA VAL A 9 7.82 3.19 18.32
C VAL A 9 7.83 1.64 18.34
N LYS A 10 6.64 1.02 18.29
CA LYS A 10 6.46 -0.44 18.25
C LYS A 10 6.41 -0.99 16.82
N PHE A 11 5.81 -0.23 15.90
CA PHE A 11 5.63 -0.61 14.50
C PHE A 11 6.22 0.48 13.59
N PRO A 12 7.55 0.54 13.44
CA PRO A 12 8.24 1.67 12.81
C PRO A 12 7.94 1.83 11.32
N GLN A 13 7.55 0.75 10.65
CA GLN A 13 7.26 0.76 9.22
C GLN A 13 6.14 -0.21 8.86
N ALA A 14 5.48 0.07 7.75
CA ALA A 14 4.66 -0.89 7.01
C ALA A 14 5.49 -1.36 5.81
N SER A 15 5.40 -2.63 5.45
CA SER A 15 6.14 -3.19 4.32
C SER A 15 5.19 -3.87 3.34
N ILE A 16 5.45 -3.69 2.04
CA ILE A 16 4.75 -4.41 0.98
C ILE A 16 5.78 -5.21 0.17
N LYS A 17 5.54 -6.50 0.02
CA LYS A 17 6.43 -7.43 -0.67
C LYS A 17 5.66 -8.14 -1.77
N ALA A 18 6.20 -8.13 -2.98
CA ALA A 18 5.62 -8.82 -4.13
C ALA A 18 6.73 -9.46 -4.96
N THR A 19 6.47 -10.66 -5.47
CA THR A 19 7.37 -11.34 -6.39
C THR A 19 6.89 -11.10 -7.82
N ILE A 20 7.74 -10.51 -8.65
CA ILE A 20 7.39 -10.12 -10.02
C ILE A 20 8.26 -10.90 -11.00
N ASP A 21 7.61 -11.56 -11.96
CA ASP A 21 8.31 -12.15 -13.09
C ASP A 21 8.83 -11.07 -14.04
N MET A 22 10.15 -10.86 -14.01
CA MET A 22 10.82 -9.87 -14.84
C MET A 22 10.69 -10.12 -16.35
N LYS A 23 10.39 -11.35 -16.80
CA LYS A 23 10.09 -11.63 -18.21
C LYS A 23 8.80 -10.92 -18.62
N LYS A 24 7.78 -10.92 -17.76
CA LYS A 24 6.50 -10.20 -18.00
C LYS A 24 6.69 -8.69 -18.06
N ILE A 25 7.63 -8.14 -17.30
CA ILE A 25 7.96 -6.70 -17.32
C ILE A 25 8.75 -6.34 -18.58
N LYS A 26 9.74 -7.16 -18.95
CA LYS A 26 10.57 -6.93 -20.14
C LYS A 26 9.76 -6.99 -21.42
N SER A 27 8.71 -7.81 -21.49
CA SER A 27 7.84 -7.94 -22.68
C SER A 27 6.81 -6.81 -22.86
N ILE A 28 6.66 -5.90 -21.90
CA ILE A 28 5.75 -4.74 -22.04
C ILE A 28 6.24 -3.84 -23.18
N ARG A 29 5.40 -3.54 -24.18
CA ARG A 29 5.76 -2.60 -25.26
C ARG A 29 5.61 -1.14 -24.82
N TYR A 30 4.43 -0.79 -24.31
CA TYR A 30 4.10 0.55 -23.81
C TYR A 30 3.58 0.49 -22.38
N TYR A 31 2.47 -0.22 -22.17
CA TYR A 31 1.90 -0.49 -20.85
C TYR A 31 1.25 -1.87 -20.81
N LYS A 32 0.99 -2.37 -19.60
CA LYS A 32 0.27 -3.63 -19.36
C LYS A 32 -0.47 -3.57 -18.03
N ARG A 33 -1.71 -4.04 -18.01
CA ARG A 33 -2.47 -4.29 -16.77
C ARG A 33 -1.99 -5.59 -16.14
N MET A 34 -1.78 -5.60 -14.84
CA MET A 34 -1.30 -6.76 -14.10
C MET A 34 -2.04 -6.88 -12.77
N GLU A 35 -2.43 -8.10 -12.42
CA GLU A 35 -2.76 -8.45 -11.04
C GLU A 35 -1.49 -9.01 -10.40
N ILE A 36 -1.04 -8.38 -9.31
CA ILE A 36 0.17 -8.76 -8.59
C ILE A 36 -0.23 -9.16 -7.16
N PRO A 37 -0.12 -10.44 -6.77
CA PRO A 37 -0.26 -10.82 -5.37
C PRO A 37 0.91 -10.24 -4.58
N ALA A 38 0.61 -9.69 -3.41
CA ALA A 38 1.57 -9.08 -2.52
C ALA A 38 1.24 -9.41 -1.07
N ILE A 39 2.22 -9.31 -0.19
CA ILE A 39 2.04 -9.38 1.25
C ILE A 39 2.21 -7.97 1.79
N LEU A 40 1.17 -7.47 2.47
CA LEU A 40 1.22 -6.25 3.26
C LEU A 40 1.46 -6.64 4.72
N GLU A 41 2.58 -6.21 5.25
CA GLU A 41 2.89 -6.22 6.67
C GLU A 41 2.58 -4.85 7.25
N PHE A 42 1.58 -4.77 8.10
CA PHE A 42 1.16 -3.53 8.73
C PHE A 42 0.74 -3.81 10.17
N TYR A 43 1.22 -2.96 11.09
CA TYR A 43 0.96 -3.10 12.53
C TYR A 43 1.33 -4.49 13.11
N GLY A 44 2.38 -5.11 12.56
CA GLY A 44 2.87 -6.44 12.96
C GLY A 44 2.05 -7.63 12.44
N VAL A 45 1.04 -7.38 11.59
CA VAL A 45 0.23 -8.41 10.94
C VAL A 45 0.54 -8.45 9.45
N SER A 46 0.77 -9.65 8.91
CA SER A 46 0.98 -9.87 7.49
C SER A 46 -0.28 -10.44 6.85
N LYS A 47 -0.71 -9.86 5.74
CA LYS A 47 -1.84 -10.35 4.94
C LYS A 47 -1.52 -10.33 3.45
N GLU A 48 -2.05 -11.32 2.75
CA GLU A 48 -2.06 -11.30 1.29
C GLU A 48 -3.07 -10.27 0.78
N ILE A 49 -2.63 -9.48 -0.19
CA ILE A 49 -3.45 -8.50 -0.90
C ILE A 49 -3.22 -8.65 -2.40
N LYS A 50 -4.23 -8.26 -3.18
CA LYS A 50 -4.13 -8.22 -4.64
C LYS A 50 -3.97 -6.79 -5.12
N LEU A 51 -2.92 -6.55 -5.90
CA LEU A 51 -2.66 -5.26 -6.51
C LEU A 51 -3.11 -5.30 -7.97
N GLU A 52 -4.19 -4.60 -8.30
CA GLU A 52 -4.57 -4.34 -9.69
C GLU A 52 -3.83 -3.07 -10.15
N VAL A 53 -2.84 -3.24 -11.03
CA VAL A 53 -1.94 -2.15 -11.44
C VAL A 53 -1.80 -2.00 -12.95
N LEU A 54 -1.56 -0.78 -13.40
CA LEU A 54 -1.07 -0.48 -14.73
C LEU A 54 0.45 -0.26 -14.63
N VAL A 55 1.21 -1.10 -15.33
CA VAL A 55 2.67 -0.98 -15.46
C VAL A 55 2.98 -0.38 -16.83
N ALA A 56 3.63 0.77 -16.86
CA ALA A 56 4.03 1.46 -18.08
C ALA A 56 5.56 1.61 -18.16
N LYS A 57 6.12 1.35 -19.34
CA LYS A 57 7.51 1.71 -19.64
C LYS A 57 7.55 3.19 -19.98
N VAL A 58 8.38 3.93 -19.28
CA VAL A 58 8.62 5.35 -19.53
C VAL A 58 10.08 5.57 -19.94
N TYR A 59 10.39 6.78 -20.42
CA TYR A 59 11.70 7.11 -21.00
C TYR A 59 12.88 6.79 -20.05
N LYS A 60 14.06 6.50 -20.62
CA LYS A 60 15.29 6.13 -19.89
C LYS A 60 15.18 4.88 -18.99
N LYS A 61 14.51 3.82 -19.46
CA LYS A 61 14.39 2.53 -18.74
C LYS A 61 13.73 2.66 -17.35
N LYS A 62 12.81 3.61 -17.22
CA LYS A 62 12.01 3.79 -16.02
C LYS A 62 10.70 3.01 -16.17
N LEU A 63 10.14 2.57 -15.04
CA LEU A 63 8.83 1.95 -14.96
C LEU A 63 7.93 2.79 -14.08
N LEU A 64 6.73 3.08 -14.58
CA LEU A 64 5.66 3.68 -13.81
C LEU A 64 4.65 2.58 -13.46
N ILE A 65 4.31 2.45 -12.19
CA ILE A 65 3.30 1.51 -11.70
C ILE A 65 2.25 2.32 -10.96
N THR A 66 1.00 2.24 -11.42
CA THR A 66 -0.12 2.94 -10.76
C THR A 66 -1.22 1.96 -10.40
N SER A 67 -1.88 2.20 -9.27
CA SER A 67 -3.12 1.51 -8.91
C SER A 67 -4.18 1.75 -9.99
N MET A 68 -4.86 0.68 -10.40
CA MET A 68 -6.06 0.75 -11.24
C MET A 68 -7.34 0.81 -10.43
N LYS A 69 -7.30 0.25 -9.22
CA LYS A 69 -8.35 0.33 -8.21
C LYS A 69 -7.71 0.59 -6.85
N PRO A 70 -8.39 1.31 -5.95
CA PRO A 70 -7.93 1.48 -4.59
C PRO A 70 -7.88 0.14 -3.86
N ILE A 71 -6.87 -0.04 -3.02
CA ILE A 71 -6.79 -1.15 -2.09
C ILE A 71 -7.47 -0.69 -0.81
N ILE A 72 -8.53 -1.39 -0.41
CA ILE A 72 -9.23 -1.11 0.85
C ILE A 72 -8.47 -1.79 1.98
N ILE A 73 -7.96 -0.98 2.91
CA ILE A 73 -7.30 -1.45 4.12
C ILE A 73 -8.26 -1.23 5.29
N ASP A 74 -8.61 -2.31 5.98
CA ASP A 74 -9.39 -2.28 7.22
C ASP A 74 -8.45 -2.34 8.42
N ALA A 75 -8.57 -1.41 9.36
CA ALA A 75 -7.72 -1.36 10.55
C ALA A 75 -7.89 -2.61 11.45
N ASN A 76 -9.08 -3.20 11.47
CA ASN A 76 -9.36 -4.41 12.26
C ASN A 76 -8.62 -5.61 11.69
N ASP A 77 -8.45 -5.68 10.37
CA ASP A 77 -7.72 -6.75 9.69
C ASP A 77 -6.26 -6.84 10.15
N TYR A 78 -5.68 -5.74 10.62
CA TYR A 78 -4.30 -5.66 11.08
C TYR A 78 -4.19 -5.53 12.62
N GLY A 79 -5.30 -5.78 13.33
CA GLY A 79 -5.31 -5.79 14.79
C GLY A 79 -5.07 -4.42 15.43
N ILE A 80 -5.35 -3.33 14.71
CA ILE A 80 -5.27 -1.98 15.28
C ILE A 80 -6.43 -1.82 16.28
N PRO A 81 -6.17 -1.57 17.58
CA PRO A 81 -7.24 -1.46 18.56
C PRO A 81 -8.18 -0.29 18.26
N ALA A 82 -9.50 -0.47 18.39
CA ALA A 82 -10.49 0.59 18.19
C ALA A 82 -10.19 1.87 19.00
N LYS A 83 -9.61 1.72 20.20
CA LYS A 83 -9.16 2.84 21.04
C LYS A 83 -8.14 3.76 20.35
N ASN A 84 -7.34 3.25 19.41
CA ASN A 84 -6.38 4.05 18.65
C ASN A 84 -7.13 5.05 17.73
N LEU A 85 -8.19 4.59 17.07
CA LEU A 85 -9.03 5.43 16.20
C LEU A 85 -9.88 6.42 17.01
N ILE A 86 -10.44 5.97 18.14
CA ILE A 86 -11.16 6.84 19.09
C ILE A 86 -10.23 7.93 19.63
N ALA A 87 -9.00 7.59 20.01
CA ALA A 87 -8.02 8.57 20.47
C ALA A 87 -7.69 9.60 19.38
N LEU A 88 -7.63 9.19 18.11
CA LEU A 88 -7.45 10.10 16.99
C LEU A 88 -8.68 11.00 16.77
N SER A 89 -9.88 10.43 16.78
CA SER A 89 -11.16 11.15 16.66
C SER A 89 -11.28 12.30 17.68
N LYS A 90 -10.91 12.05 18.94
CA LYS A 90 -10.91 13.08 19.99
C LYS A 90 -10.00 14.28 19.69
N THR A 91 -8.94 14.10 18.90
CA THR A 91 -8.05 15.22 18.51
C THR A 91 -8.64 16.14 17.45
N VAL A 92 -9.74 15.73 16.81
CA VAL A 92 -10.40 16.46 15.72
C VAL A 92 -11.88 16.73 16.02
N GLY A 93 -12.22 16.90 17.31
CA GLY A 93 -13.58 17.26 17.73
C GLY A 93 -14.55 16.08 17.85
N GLY A 94 -14.05 14.84 17.94
CA GLY A 94 -14.88 13.65 18.16
C GLY A 94 -15.64 13.17 16.92
N LEU A 95 -15.21 13.59 15.73
CA LEU A 95 -15.80 13.14 14.46
C LEU A 95 -15.72 11.61 14.34
N SER A 96 -16.78 11.00 13.81
CA SER A 96 -16.75 9.58 13.47
C SER A 96 -15.72 9.36 12.36
N LEU A 97 -14.78 8.45 12.58
CA LEU A 97 -13.75 8.08 11.62
C LEU A 97 -13.97 6.65 11.16
N SER A 98 -13.87 6.41 9.86
CA SER A 98 -13.91 5.04 9.33
C SER A 98 -12.65 4.29 9.73
N ASP A 99 -12.80 2.99 10.01
CA ASP A 99 -11.73 2.02 10.15
C ASP A 99 -11.19 1.51 8.81
N LYS A 100 -11.83 1.89 7.70
CA LYS A 100 -11.45 1.52 6.33
C LYS A 100 -10.89 2.72 5.58
N VAL A 101 -9.77 2.50 4.91
CA VAL A 101 -9.12 3.51 4.07
C VAL A 101 -8.81 2.95 2.70
N ALA A 102 -9.17 3.71 1.66
CA ALA A 102 -8.80 3.44 0.29
C ALA A 102 -7.38 3.96 0.02
N VAL A 103 -6.45 3.08 -0.33
CA VAL A 103 -5.07 3.44 -0.65
C VAL A 103 -4.83 3.28 -2.15
N ASN A 104 -4.30 4.34 -2.77
CA ASN A 104 -3.80 4.36 -4.13
C ASN A 104 -2.32 4.71 -4.11
N PHE A 105 -1.57 4.23 -5.10
CA PHE A 105 -0.16 4.59 -5.24
C PHE A 105 0.22 4.83 -6.70
N VAL A 106 1.26 5.63 -6.86
CA VAL A 106 2.00 5.79 -8.10
C VAL A 106 3.48 5.63 -7.75
N LEU A 107 4.11 4.58 -8.28
CA LEU A 107 5.49 4.24 -8.03
C LEU A 107 6.30 4.39 -9.31
N SER A 108 7.44 5.06 -9.21
CA SER A 108 8.42 5.16 -10.29
C SER A 108 9.68 4.39 -9.91
N PHE A 109 10.03 3.38 -10.70
CA PHE A 109 11.26 2.63 -10.56
C PHE A 109 12.25 3.05 -11.65
N ALA A 110 13.46 3.41 -11.25
CA ALA A 110 14.56 3.68 -12.17
C ALA A 110 15.60 2.56 -12.05
N HIS A 111 16.04 2.05 -13.18
CA HIS A 111 17.23 1.20 -13.21
C HIS A 111 18.46 2.10 -13.21
N ASN A 112 18.98 2.41 -12.03
CA ASN A 112 20.25 3.09 -11.90
C ASN A 112 21.35 2.07 -12.15
N LYS A 113 22.20 2.36 -13.14
CA LYS A 113 23.49 1.68 -13.33
C LYS A 113 24.51 2.27 -12.37
#